data_AF-Q4D5B2-F1
#
_entry.id   AF-Q4D5B2-F1
#
_cell.length_a   1.000
_cell.length_b   1.000
_cell.length_c   1.000
_cell.angle_alpha   90.00
_cell.angle_beta   90.00
_cell.angle_gamma   90.00
#
_symmetry.space_group_name_H-M   'P 1'
#
loop_
_entity.id
_entity.type
_entity.pdbx_description
1 polymer ?
#
loop_
_entity_poly.entity_id
_entity_poly.type
_entity_poly.pdbx_seq_one_letter_code
_entity_poly.pdbx_strand_id
1 'polypeptide(L)'
;MLRRCGVCRRTAFVTDVEGDLSYFIRYAEQSRVLSWINGRLEFRDETSHFVYGGDAFDHGDDIAFAKTLLDFRDAYPSRVHLILGNRDINKMTFGAPMAKVFGTSQLSPEAAQRLVFPLTLTNASGGKEWYSYAGYLEANNLPSVVTKVTFIQWTLAYKMGAPNTFEHRRRELQIMRKGEGEVTDVEVAQSFLDAACPGGVYYEYLKQGKIAEVLDGVLFVHGSIVDQNFGILPDKEVFVDGAPLKRCNVSMKDATAEEWLGALNGFKDEEFRQWASGGDGMLLRQYAFPVSIVPHSVVVHALVETDGPHYLGLDAVEFLNSSGISIVCGGHKPSGDTPSIVQQPGLLRLAADNSYCAGDGTRGESVVEVLLEEDGALCIHGRRADGTSYGFLATEAPLGRHLGDGWWVKAKVGEDSFEAQRTRDAYRTRDAQALTAEEVEARLRQWREPPVGGNVPERWSKQRLDQKPRVVKVKRTGGGLGKSGTVPPPKKTV
;
A
#
# COMPACT_ATOMS: atom_id res chain seq x y z
N MET A 1 15.16 8.29 18.89
CA MET A 1 13.98 7.53 19.32
C MET A 1 12.76 8.17 18.68
N LEU A 2 11.95 7.38 17.97
CA LEU A 2 10.62 7.80 17.53
C LEU A 2 9.84 8.25 18.77
N ARG A 3 9.12 9.39 18.69
CA ARG A 3 8.10 9.69 19.69
C ARG A 3 7.14 8.51 19.67
N ARG A 4 6.71 8.00 20.84
CA ARG A 4 5.58 7.07 20.87
C ARG A 4 4.42 7.79 20.18
N CYS A 5 4.09 7.33 18.99
CA CYS A 5 2.95 7.83 18.26
C CYS A 5 1.75 7.58 19.19
N GLY A 6 0.86 8.56 19.35
CA GLY A 6 -0.34 8.42 20.18
C GLY A 6 -1.34 7.49 19.51
N VAL A 7 -0.91 6.30 19.09
CA VAL A 7 -1.74 5.26 18.52
C VAL A 7 -2.73 4.88 19.59
N CYS A 8 -3.98 5.28 19.40
CA CYS A 8 -5.05 4.99 20.35
C CYS A 8 -5.72 3.65 20.01
N ARG A 9 -5.50 3.13 18.80
CA ARG A 9 -6.25 2.01 18.24
C ARG A 9 -5.31 0.91 17.78
N ARG A 10 -5.56 -0.31 18.26
CA ARG A 10 -4.94 -1.49 17.68
C ARG A 10 -5.35 -1.61 16.21
N THR A 11 -4.37 -1.67 15.30
CA THR A 11 -4.63 -1.68 13.85
C THR A 11 -3.79 -2.74 13.17
N ALA A 12 -4.44 -3.70 12.51
CA ALA A 12 -3.77 -4.68 11.66
C ALA A 12 -3.68 -4.17 10.21
N PHE A 13 -2.54 -4.43 9.56
CA PHE A 13 -2.25 -4.04 8.18
C PHE A 13 -1.71 -5.23 7.37
N VAL A 14 -2.27 -5.40 6.18
CA VAL A 14 -1.84 -6.36 5.14
C VAL A 14 -2.08 -5.76 3.77
N THR A 15 -1.28 -6.12 2.78
CA THR A 15 -1.30 -5.54 1.43
C THR A 15 -0.97 -6.59 0.39
N ASP A 16 -1.22 -6.29 -0.90
CA ASP A 16 -0.75 -7.06 -2.04
C ASP A 16 -1.16 -8.55 -1.94
N VAL A 17 -2.39 -8.83 -1.46
CA VAL A 17 -2.94 -10.20 -1.48
C VAL A 17 -3.25 -10.64 -2.91
N GLU A 18 -3.59 -9.68 -3.77
CA GLU A 18 -3.84 -9.86 -5.19
C GLU A 18 -4.97 -10.85 -5.51
N GLY A 19 -5.89 -11.16 -4.58
CA GLY A 19 -6.99 -12.12 -4.78
C GLY A 19 -6.66 -13.56 -4.39
N ASP A 20 -5.48 -13.81 -3.83
CA ASP A 20 -5.15 -15.09 -3.17
C ASP A 20 -5.93 -15.25 -1.84
N LEU A 21 -7.20 -15.65 -1.96
CA LEU A 21 -8.09 -15.87 -0.82
C LEU A 21 -7.52 -16.93 0.15
N SER A 22 -6.80 -17.93 -0.38
CA SER A 22 -6.19 -18.97 0.45
C SER A 22 -5.09 -18.42 1.37
N TYR A 23 -4.25 -17.53 0.85
CA TYR A 23 -3.29 -16.76 1.65
C TYR A 23 -4.00 -15.88 2.67
N PHE A 24 -5.06 -15.17 2.27
CA PHE A 24 -5.78 -14.28 3.18
C PHE A 24 -6.46 -15.02 4.34
N ILE A 25 -6.96 -16.23 4.12
CA ILE A 25 -7.49 -17.08 5.19
C ILE A 25 -6.38 -17.46 6.18
N ARG A 26 -5.22 -17.91 5.69
CA ARG A 26 -4.05 -18.21 6.56
C ARG A 26 -3.57 -16.98 7.34
N TYR A 27 -3.69 -15.79 6.75
CA TYR A 27 -3.46 -14.52 7.42
C TYR A 27 -4.48 -14.28 8.54
N ALA A 28 -5.77 -14.36 8.26
CA ALA A 28 -6.84 -14.15 9.24
C ALA A 28 -6.78 -15.16 10.41
N GLU A 29 -6.38 -16.40 10.16
CA GLU A 29 -6.19 -17.42 11.20
C GLU A 29 -5.07 -17.07 12.19
N GLN A 30 -4.00 -16.41 11.72
CA GLN A 30 -2.87 -15.96 12.54
C GLN A 30 -3.01 -14.54 13.07
N SER A 31 -3.91 -13.75 12.48
CA SER A 31 -4.11 -12.36 12.85
C SER A 31 -4.51 -12.23 14.31
N ARG A 32 -3.93 -11.27 15.01
CA ARG A 32 -4.34 -10.92 16.38
C ARG A 32 -5.62 -10.09 16.42
N VAL A 33 -6.05 -9.55 15.28
CA VAL A 33 -7.18 -8.63 15.16
C VAL A 33 -8.37 -9.27 14.46
N LEU A 34 -8.11 -10.21 13.54
CA LEU A 34 -9.13 -10.80 12.68
C LEU A 34 -9.35 -12.27 12.98
N SER A 35 -10.55 -12.75 12.68
CA SER A 35 -10.91 -14.16 12.69
C SER A 35 -11.68 -14.52 11.42
N TRP A 36 -11.41 -15.71 10.90
CA TRP A 36 -12.16 -16.29 9.78
C TRP A 36 -13.19 -17.28 10.32
N ILE A 37 -14.47 -16.93 10.26
CA ILE A 37 -15.57 -17.73 10.81
C ILE A 37 -16.65 -17.90 9.75
N ASN A 38 -17.02 -19.15 9.45
CA ASN A 38 -18.10 -19.48 8.51
C ASN A 38 -18.00 -18.78 7.14
N GLY A 39 -16.78 -18.63 6.62
CA GLY A 39 -16.53 -17.96 5.34
C GLY A 39 -16.65 -16.43 5.38
N ARG A 40 -16.58 -15.83 6.57
CA ARG A 40 -16.63 -14.39 6.78
C ARG A 40 -15.47 -13.93 7.64
N LEU A 41 -15.10 -12.67 7.44
CA LEU A 41 -14.12 -11.97 8.26
C LEU A 41 -14.83 -11.24 9.40
N GLU A 42 -14.37 -11.45 10.63
CA GLU A 42 -14.84 -10.76 11.82
C GLU A 42 -13.66 -10.21 12.62
N PHE A 43 -13.89 -9.15 13.38
CA PHE A 43 -12.91 -8.70 14.36
C PHE A 43 -12.98 -9.56 15.61
N ARG A 44 -11.81 -9.83 16.23
CA ARG A 44 -11.72 -10.53 17.51
C ARG A 44 -12.16 -9.67 18.70
N ASP A 45 -12.27 -8.36 18.52
CA ASP A 45 -12.63 -7.41 19.54
C ASP A 45 -13.49 -6.24 19.00
N GLU A 46 -13.88 -5.33 19.91
CA GLU A 46 -14.79 -4.23 19.63
C GLU A 46 -14.09 -2.92 19.21
N THR A 47 -12.76 -2.85 19.30
CA THR A 47 -12.01 -1.58 19.19
C THR A 47 -10.97 -1.56 18.08
N SER A 48 -10.54 -2.73 17.60
CA SER A 48 -9.49 -2.84 16.61
C SER A 48 -9.94 -2.38 15.22
N HIS A 49 -8.96 -1.92 14.46
CA HIS A 49 -9.08 -1.50 13.08
C HIS A 49 -8.32 -2.44 12.15
N PHE A 50 -8.73 -2.47 10.89
CA PHE A 50 -8.08 -3.20 9.82
C PHE A 50 -7.86 -2.29 8.63
N VAL A 51 -6.65 -2.32 8.08
CA VAL A 51 -6.29 -1.60 6.86
C VAL A 51 -5.81 -2.60 5.84
N TYR A 52 -6.46 -2.63 4.68
CA TYR A 52 -5.97 -3.35 3.50
C TYR A 52 -5.21 -2.39 2.59
N GLY A 53 -3.96 -2.72 2.26
CA GLY A 53 -3.00 -1.82 1.59
C GLY A 53 -3.09 -1.72 0.07
N GLY A 54 -4.06 -2.36 -0.57
CA GLY A 54 -4.27 -2.29 -2.02
C GLY A 54 -3.73 -3.49 -2.78
N ASP A 55 -3.98 -3.46 -4.09
CA ASP A 55 -3.75 -4.57 -5.03
C ASP A 55 -4.53 -5.83 -4.62
N ALA A 56 -5.86 -5.68 -4.65
CA ALA A 56 -6.83 -6.72 -4.29
C ALA A 56 -7.12 -7.73 -5.40
N PHE A 57 -6.74 -7.44 -6.63
CA PHE A 57 -7.14 -8.22 -7.81
C PHE A 57 -5.94 -8.80 -8.56
N ASP A 58 -6.26 -9.60 -9.59
CA ASP A 58 -5.37 -10.21 -10.62
C ASP A 58 -4.90 -11.66 -10.39
N HIS A 59 -4.90 -12.15 -9.17
CA HIS A 59 -4.46 -13.50 -8.82
C HIS A 59 -5.58 -14.24 -8.09
N GLY A 60 -5.62 -15.57 -8.19
CA GLY A 60 -6.55 -16.39 -7.42
C GLY A 60 -8.04 -16.08 -7.62
N ASP A 61 -8.79 -16.09 -6.51
CA ASP A 61 -10.24 -15.95 -6.45
C ASP A 61 -10.61 -14.47 -6.15
N ASP A 62 -10.35 -13.59 -7.13
CA ASP A 62 -10.39 -12.14 -6.93
C ASP A 62 -11.80 -11.57 -6.68
N ILE A 63 -12.86 -12.17 -7.24
CA ILE A 63 -14.25 -11.79 -6.93
C ILE A 63 -14.59 -12.14 -5.47
N ALA A 64 -14.28 -13.36 -5.05
CA ALA A 64 -14.59 -13.86 -3.70
C ALA A 64 -13.80 -13.10 -2.62
N PHE A 65 -12.52 -12.83 -2.90
CA PHE A 65 -11.68 -12.02 -2.02
C PHE A 65 -12.18 -10.58 -1.91
N ALA A 66 -12.48 -9.90 -3.01
CA ALA A 66 -13.00 -8.54 -2.96
C ALA A 66 -14.36 -8.44 -2.26
N LYS A 67 -15.25 -9.41 -2.47
CA LYS A 67 -16.51 -9.51 -1.71
C LYS A 67 -16.29 -9.65 -0.21
N THR A 68 -15.31 -10.45 0.19
CA THR A 68 -14.94 -10.61 1.60
C THR A 68 -14.52 -9.27 2.22
N LEU A 69 -13.68 -8.48 1.52
CA LEU A 69 -13.27 -7.15 1.99
C LEU A 69 -14.43 -6.16 2.03
N LEU A 70 -15.31 -6.17 1.02
CA LEU A 70 -16.48 -5.31 0.94
C LEU A 70 -17.50 -5.64 2.04
N ASP A 71 -17.84 -6.91 2.23
CA ASP A 71 -18.75 -7.37 3.28
C ASP A 71 -18.20 -7.01 4.68
N PHE A 72 -16.89 -7.17 4.90
CA PHE A 72 -16.25 -6.78 6.16
C PHE A 72 -16.32 -5.27 6.38
N ARG A 73 -16.11 -4.48 5.33
CA ARG A 73 -16.26 -3.03 5.41
C ARG A 73 -17.69 -2.61 5.66
N ASP A 74 -18.67 -3.24 5.02
CA ASP A 74 -20.08 -2.93 5.22
C ASP A 74 -20.54 -3.26 6.65
N ALA A 75 -20.01 -4.34 7.24
CA ALA A 75 -20.23 -4.66 8.65
C ALA A 75 -19.54 -3.69 9.62
N TYR A 76 -18.37 -3.14 9.26
CA TYR A 76 -17.56 -2.29 10.13
C TYR A 76 -17.00 -1.04 9.41
N PRO A 77 -17.85 -0.12 8.91
CA PRO A 77 -17.45 0.93 7.96
C PRO A 77 -16.48 1.97 8.55
N SER A 78 -16.46 2.13 9.88
CA SER A 78 -15.53 3.03 10.57
C SER A 78 -14.23 2.34 11.00
N ARG A 79 -14.15 1.01 10.90
CA ARG A 79 -12.99 0.23 11.37
C ARG A 79 -12.22 -0.50 10.28
N VAL A 80 -12.80 -0.63 9.09
CA VAL A 80 -12.19 -1.25 7.92
C VAL A 80 -11.86 -0.19 6.88
N HIS A 81 -10.58 -0.09 6.54
CA HIS A 81 -10.06 0.91 5.62
C HIS A 81 -9.44 0.21 4.41
N LEU A 82 -9.86 0.60 3.21
CA LEU A 82 -9.40 0.03 1.97
C LEU A 82 -8.54 1.05 1.24
N ILE A 83 -7.25 0.77 1.09
CA ILE A 83 -6.33 1.53 0.24
C ILE A 83 -6.37 0.95 -1.16
N LEU A 84 -6.29 1.82 -2.17
CA LEU A 84 -6.26 1.45 -3.58
C LEU A 84 -4.83 1.33 -4.07
N GLY A 85 -4.51 0.17 -4.62
CA GLY A 85 -3.30 -0.08 -5.38
C GLY A 85 -3.47 0.18 -6.87
N ASN A 86 -2.37 -0.01 -7.62
CA ASN A 86 -2.40 0.21 -9.06
C ASN A 86 -3.23 -0.84 -9.79
N ARG A 87 -3.21 -2.10 -9.35
CA ARG A 87 -4.02 -3.16 -9.98
C ARG A 87 -5.50 -2.86 -9.82
N ASP A 88 -5.90 -2.32 -8.68
CA ASP A 88 -7.28 -1.92 -8.39
C ASP A 88 -7.73 -0.82 -9.33
N ILE A 89 -6.98 0.29 -9.37
CA ILE A 89 -7.30 1.46 -10.21
C ILE A 89 -7.29 1.08 -11.70
N ASN A 90 -6.38 0.21 -12.12
CA ASN A 90 -6.32 -0.22 -13.52
C ASN A 90 -7.57 -0.99 -13.97
N LYS A 91 -8.39 -1.56 -13.06
CA LYS A 91 -9.67 -2.21 -13.40
C LYS A 91 -10.70 -1.25 -13.96
N MET A 92 -10.55 0.06 -13.78
CA MET A 92 -11.37 1.07 -14.45
C MET A 92 -11.37 0.90 -15.99
N THR A 93 -10.32 0.31 -16.55
CA THR A 93 -10.23 -0.05 -17.96
C THR A 93 -11.43 -0.88 -18.45
N PHE A 94 -11.96 -1.79 -17.61
CA PHE A 94 -13.07 -2.68 -17.96
C PHE A 94 -14.45 -1.98 -17.99
N GLY A 95 -14.54 -0.74 -17.51
CA GLY A 95 -15.76 0.06 -17.55
C GLY A 95 -15.99 0.74 -18.91
N ALA A 96 -16.27 2.04 -18.89
CA ALA A 96 -16.60 2.81 -20.09
C ALA A 96 -15.59 2.69 -21.26
N PRO A 97 -14.25 2.65 -21.03
CA PRO A 97 -13.29 2.48 -22.13
C PRO A 97 -13.53 1.19 -22.93
N MET A 98 -13.63 0.03 -22.28
CA MET A 98 -13.90 -1.23 -22.99
C MET A 98 -15.33 -1.29 -23.53
N ALA A 99 -16.33 -0.75 -22.82
CA ALA A 99 -17.68 -0.65 -23.35
C ALA A 99 -17.72 0.12 -24.68
N LYS A 100 -16.96 1.22 -24.79
CA LYS A 100 -16.83 2.00 -26.03
C LYS A 100 -16.13 1.22 -27.14
N VAL A 101 -15.08 0.45 -26.84
CA VAL A 101 -14.43 -0.44 -27.83
C VAL A 101 -15.44 -1.43 -28.41
N PHE A 102 -16.17 -2.15 -27.55
CA PHE A 102 -17.08 -3.21 -28.01
C PHE A 102 -18.41 -2.68 -28.56
N GLY A 103 -18.78 -1.43 -28.25
CA GLY A 103 -19.93 -0.75 -28.84
C GLY A 103 -19.63 -0.10 -30.21
N THR A 104 -18.36 0.06 -30.59
CA THR A 104 -17.98 0.67 -31.87
C THR A 104 -17.73 -0.42 -32.91
N SER A 105 -18.53 -0.44 -33.98
CA SER A 105 -18.37 -1.41 -35.07
C SER A 105 -17.08 -1.18 -35.86
N GLN A 106 -16.41 -2.26 -36.25
CA GLN A 106 -15.26 -2.26 -37.18
C GLN A 106 -14.03 -1.44 -36.75
N LEU A 107 -13.76 -1.35 -35.44
CA LEU A 107 -12.47 -0.81 -34.98
C LEU A 107 -11.32 -1.72 -35.44
N SER A 108 -10.23 -1.11 -35.93
CA SER A 108 -8.97 -1.84 -36.11
C SER A 108 -8.37 -2.19 -34.74
N PRO A 109 -7.52 -3.24 -34.65
CA PRO A 109 -6.80 -3.55 -33.41
C PRO A 109 -6.05 -2.36 -32.80
N GLU A 110 -5.41 -1.54 -33.63
CA GLU A 110 -4.68 -0.35 -33.18
C GLU A 110 -5.62 0.74 -32.67
N ALA A 111 -6.77 0.93 -33.31
CA ALA A 111 -7.78 1.89 -32.87
C ALA A 111 -8.40 1.48 -31.53
N ALA A 112 -8.71 0.19 -31.35
CA ALA A 112 -9.19 -0.36 -30.07
C ALA A 112 -8.15 -0.19 -28.95
N GLN A 113 -6.88 -0.51 -29.22
CA GLN A 113 -5.79 -0.29 -28.27
C GLN A 113 -5.67 1.20 -27.88
N ARG A 114 -5.62 2.12 -28.85
CA ARG A 114 -5.48 3.56 -28.57
C ARG A 114 -6.64 4.13 -27.77
N LEU A 115 -7.85 3.59 -27.94
CA LEU A 115 -9.03 4.04 -27.22
C LEU A 115 -8.94 3.77 -25.71
N VAL A 116 -8.30 2.67 -25.32
CA VAL A 116 -8.16 2.26 -23.92
C VAL A 116 -6.83 2.70 -23.32
N PHE A 117 -5.77 2.66 -24.12
CA PHE A 117 -4.39 2.97 -23.77
C PHE A 117 -3.83 3.98 -24.79
N PRO A 118 -4.21 5.27 -24.69
CA PRO A 118 -3.78 6.29 -25.65
C PRO A 118 -2.29 6.63 -25.54
N LEU A 119 -1.68 6.38 -24.36
CA LEU A 119 -0.26 6.59 -24.17
C LEU A 119 0.54 5.61 -25.04
N THR A 120 1.31 6.16 -25.98
CA THR A 120 2.35 5.40 -26.68
C THR A 120 3.50 5.21 -25.69
N LEU A 121 3.45 4.12 -24.95
CA LEU A 121 4.46 3.78 -23.96
C LEU A 121 5.68 3.24 -24.70
N THR A 122 6.58 4.15 -25.05
CA THR A 122 7.87 3.87 -25.67
C THR A 122 8.76 3.16 -24.65
N ASN A 123 8.70 1.83 -24.57
CA ASN A 123 9.69 0.92 -23.95
C ASN A 123 10.40 1.40 -22.66
N ALA A 124 9.76 2.20 -21.81
CA ALA A 124 10.45 2.84 -20.68
C ALA A 124 10.60 1.91 -19.45
N SER A 125 10.05 0.70 -19.49
CA SER A 125 10.29 -0.33 -18.48
C SER A 125 11.07 -1.48 -19.10
N GLY A 126 12.31 -1.69 -18.67
CA GLY A 126 13.17 -2.83 -19.05
C GLY A 126 12.69 -4.21 -18.54
N GLY A 127 11.38 -4.48 -18.63
CA GLY A 127 10.77 -5.73 -18.20
C GLY A 127 9.48 -5.97 -18.98
N LYS A 128 9.51 -7.00 -19.83
CA LYS A 128 8.48 -7.48 -20.79
C LYS A 128 8.34 -6.62 -22.06
N GLU A 129 8.53 -7.27 -23.20
CA GLU A 129 8.27 -6.71 -24.53
C GLU A 129 6.87 -6.10 -24.57
N TRP A 130 6.79 -4.82 -24.89
CA TRP A 130 5.52 -4.14 -25.10
C TRP A 130 4.86 -4.71 -26.37
N TYR A 131 3.98 -5.69 -26.20
CA TYR A 131 3.28 -6.32 -27.31
C TYR A 131 2.03 -5.52 -27.70
N SER A 132 1.95 -5.11 -28.97
CA SER A 132 0.75 -4.45 -29.51
C SER A 132 -0.40 -5.47 -29.62
N TYR A 133 -1.64 -5.00 -29.59
CA TYR A 133 -2.78 -5.90 -29.75
C TYR A 133 -2.80 -6.56 -31.15
N ALA A 134 -2.44 -5.80 -32.18
CA ALA A 134 -2.28 -6.34 -33.53
C ALA A 134 -1.23 -7.47 -33.58
N GLY A 135 -0.06 -7.25 -32.98
CA GLY A 135 0.99 -8.27 -32.87
C GLY A 135 0.53 -9.49 -32.07
N TYR A 136 -0.25 -9.28 -31.00
CA TYR A 136 -0.88 -10.35 -30.23
C TYR A 136 -1.77 -11.25 -31.09
N LEU A 137 -2.62 -10.67 -31.92
CA LEU A 137 -3.47 -11.45 -32.83
C LEU A 137 -2.62 -12.22 -33.85
N GLU A 138 -1.64 -11.56 -34.46
CA GLU A 138 -0.74 -12.16 -35.45
C GLU A 138 0.04 -13.35 -34.89
N ALA A 139 0.74 -13.20 -33.75
CA ALA A 139 1.55 -14.28 -33.19
C ALA A 139 0.73 -15.48 -32.69
N ASN A 140 -0.56 -15.29 -32.40
CA ASN A 140 -1.46 -16.37 -32.01
C ASN A 140 -2.27 -16.92 -33.21
N ASN A 141 -1.96 -16.51 -34.45
CA ASN A 141 -2.69 -16.90 -35.67
C ASN A 141 -4.21 -16.60 -35.58
N LEU A 142 -4.56 -15.49 -34.91
CA LEU A 142 -5.93 -15.05 -34.72
C LEU A 142 -6.33 -14.04 -35.81
N PRO A 143 -7.62 -13.97 -36.21
CA PRO A 143 -8.09 -12.94 -37.13
C PRO A 143 -7.83 -11.54 -36.58
N SER A 144 -7.55 -10.58 -37.47
CA SER A 144 -7.41 -9.15 -37.13
C SER A 144 -8.78 -8.50 -36.84
N VAL A 145 -9.48 -9.05 -35.85
CA VAL A 145 -10.83 -8.67 -35.42
C VAL A 145 -10.83 -8.50 -33.90
N VAL A 146 -11.33 -7.35 -33.45
CA VAL A 146 -11.43 -7.05 -32.02
C VAL A 146 -12.57 -7.86 -31.39
N THR A 147 -12.25 -8.78 -30.48
CA THR A 147 -13.25 -9.55 -29.73
C THR A 147 -13.08 -9.33 -28.23
N LYS A 148 -14.18 -9.48 -27.46
CA LYS A 148 -14.14 -9.37 -25.98
C LYS A 148 -13.05 -10.26 -25.38
N VAL A 149 -13.02 -11.52 -25.80
CA VAL A 149 -12.10 -12.54 -25.31
C VAL A 149 -10.65 -12.14 -25.57
N THR A 150 -10.28 -11.95 -26.85
CA THR A 150 -8.88 -11.72 -27.22
C THR A 150 -8.36 -10.39 -26.71
N PHE A 151 -9.20 -9.34 -26.68
CA PHE A 151 -8.80 -8.02 -26.21
C PHE A 151 -8.61 -7.98 -24.68
N ILE A 152 -9.45 -8.69 -23.92
CA ILE A 152 -9.29 -8.82 -22.47
C ILE A 152 -8.07 -9.67 -22.12
N GLN A 153 -7.86 -10.82 -22.77
CA GLN A 153 -6.66 -11.64 -22.59
C GLN A 153 -5.38 -10.84 -22.84
N TRP A 154 -5.32 -10.10 -23.96
CA TRP A 154 -4.19 -9.22 -24.26
C TRP A 154 -4.02 -8.12 -23.22
N THR A 155 -5.10 -7.46 -22.80
CA THR A 155 -5.05 -6.39 -21.80
C THR A 155 -4.49 -6.89 -20.48
N LEU A 156 -4.98 -8.02 -19.98
CA LEU A 156 -4.51 -8.64 -18.74
C LEU A 156 -3.01 -8.99 -18.83
N ALA A 157 -2.59 -9.68 -19.88
CA ALA A 157 -1.23 -10.16 -20.03
C ALA A 157 -0.20 -9.04 -20.26
N TYR A 158 -0.49 -8.08 -21.15
CA TYR A 158 0.49 -7.13 -21.68
C TYR A 158 0.30 -5.69 -21.22
N LYS A 159 -0.82 -5.36 -20.56
CA LYS A 159 -1.07 -4.01 -20.01
C LYS A 159 -1.24 -3.98 -18.50
N MET A 160 -1.73 -5.06 -17.90
CA MET A 160 -1.93 -5.17 -16.44
C MET A 160 -0.91 -6.10 -15.76
N GLY A 161 -0.02 -6.75 -16.52
CA GLY A 161 1.03 -7.61 -15.96
C GLY A 161 0.54 -8.92 -15.38
N ALA A 162 -0.69 -9.35 -15.71
CA ALA A 162 -1.40 -10.44 -15.07
C ALA A 162 -1.87 -11.51 -16.09
N PRO A 163 -0.93 -12.29 -16.67
CA PRO A 163 -1.22 -13.19 -17.78
C PRO A 163 -2.15 -14.36 -17.41
N ASN A 164 -2.18 -14.77 -16.14
CA ASN A 164 -2.95 -15.92 -15.69
C ASN A 164 -4.36 -15.56 -15.17
N THR A 165 -4.69 -14.27 -15.04
CA THR A 165 -5.94 -13.80 -14.44
C THR A 165 -7.17 -14.30 -15.17
N PHE A 166 -7.12 -14.45 -16.49
CA PHE A 166 -8.23 -14.96 -17.27
C PHE A 166 -8.58 -16.42 -16.87
N GLU A 167 -7.55 -17.25 -16.67
CA GLU A 167 -7.69 -18.64 -16.26
C GLU A 167 -8.09 -18.78 -14.79
N HIS A 168 -7.55 -17.91 -13.93
CA HIS A 168 -7.98 -17.79 -12.54
C HIS A 168 -9.48 -17.45 -12.45
N ARG A 169 -9.93 -16.46 -13.23
CA ARG A 169 -11.35 -16.10 -13.30
C ARG A 169 -12.21 -17.26 -13.83
N ARG A 170 -11.76 -18.03 -14.82
CA ARG A 170 -12.50 -19.22 -15.29
C ARG A 170 -12.69 -20.22 -14.15
N ARG A 171 -11.63 -20.53 -13.41
CA ARG A 171 -11.69 -21.45 -12.25
C ARG A 171 -12.61 -20.93 -11.17
N GLU A 172 -12.51 -19.66 -10.82
CA GLU A 172 -13.35 -19.04 -9.79
C GLU A 172 -14.83 -19.13 -10.17
N LEU A 173 -15.18 -18.76 -11.42
CA LEU A 173 -16.56 -18.87 -11.93
C LEU A 173 -17.07 -20.31 -11.90
N GLN A 174 -16.21 -21.29 -12.22
CA GLN A 174 -16.56 -22.71 -12.15
C GLN A 174 -16.91 -23.16 -10.73
N ILE A 175 -16.18 -22.67 -9.73
CA ILE A 175 -16.44 -22.92 -8.30
C ILE A 175 -17.77 -22.26 -7.89
N MET A 176 -17.98 -20.99 -8.29
CA MET A 176 -19.21 -20.25 -7.98
C MET A 176 -20.47 -20.90 -8.58
N ARG A 177 -20.36 -21.55 -9.73
CA ARG A 177 -21.43 -22.34 -10.37
C ARG A 177 -21.69 -23.70 -9.73
N LYS A 178 -20.88 -24.12 -8.73
CA LYS A 178 -21.03 -25.43 -8.07
C LYS A 178 -21.10 -26.62 -9.04
N GLY A 179 -20.38 -26.55 -10.16
CA GLY A 179 -20.33 -27.61 -11.18
C GLY A 179 -21.41 -27.54 -12.27
N GLU A 180 -22.21 -26.48 -12.32
CA GLU A 180 -23.19 -26.27 -13.42
C GLU A 180 -22.50 -25.86 -14.72
N GLY A 181 -22.24 -26.83 -15.59
CA GLY A 181 -21.69 -26.61 -16.94
C GLY A 181 -20.24 -26.11 -16.95
N GLU A 182 -19.64 -26.11 -18.14
CA GLU A 182 -18.31 -25.54 -18.37
C GLU A 182 -18.41 -24.02 -18.57
N VAL A 183 -17.48 -23.27 -17.96
CA VAL A 183 -17.38 -21.81 -18.15
C VAL A 183 -16.65 -21.51 -19.45
N THR A 184 -17.35 -20.89 -20.39
CA THR A 184 -16.80 -20.49 -21.70
C THR A 184 -15.96 -19.21 -21.62
N ASP A 185 -15.07 -19.00 -22.59
CA ASP A 185 -14.26 -17.77 -22.69
C ASP A 185 -15.10 -16.50 -22.77
N VAL A 186 -16.27 -16.56 -23.42
CA VAL A 186 -17.18 -15.42 -23.53
C VAL A 186 -17.74 -15.04 -22.15
N GLU A 187 -18.07 -16.03 -21.32
CA GLU A 187 -18.55 -15.80 -19.96
C GLU A 187 -17.45 -15.24 -19.05
N VAL A 188 -16.22 -15.76 -19.17
CA VAL A 188 -15.05 -15.21 -18.47
C VAL A 188 -14.86 -13.74 -18.85
N ALA A 189 -14.80 -13.45 -20.15
CA ALA A 189 -14.64 -12.09 -20.66
C ALA A 189 -15.77 -11.15 -20.19
N GLN A 190 -17.01 -11.63 -20.20
CA GLN A 190 -18.15 -10.87 -19.73
C GLN A 190 -18.06 -10.57 -18.22
N SER A 191 -17.55 -11.50 -17.42
CA SER A 191 -17.41 -11.30 -15.97
C SER A 191 -16.47 -10.14 -15.58
N PHE A 192 -15.45 -9.83 -16.39
CA PHE A 192 -14.58 -8.67 -16.16
C PHE A 192 -15.33 -7.35 -16.40
N LEU A 193 -16.18 -7.32 -17.43
CA LEU A 193 -17.01 -6.16 -17.73
C LEU A 193 -18.09 -5.97 -16.66
N ASP A 194 -18.75 -7.06 -16.26
CA ASP A 194 -19.77 -7.05 -15.21
C ASP A 194 -19.18 -6.62 -13.85
N ALA A 195 -17.94 -7.01 -13.53
CA ALA A 195 -17.25 -6.57 -12.33
C ALA A 195 -17.02 -5.05 -12.28
N ALA A 196 -16.93 -4.38 -13.43
CA ALA A 196 -16.76 -2.92 -13.53
C ALA A 196 -18.09 -2.14 -13.60
N CYS A 197 -19.23 -2.82 -13.78
CA CYS A 197 -20.55 -2.20 -13.73
C CYS A 197 -20.98 -1.90 -12.28
N PRO A 198 -21.94 -0.97 -12.03
CA PRO A 198 -22.51 -0.77 -10.70
C PRO A 198 -22.98 -2.07 -10.05
N GLY A 199 -22.60 -2.30 -8.79
CA GLY A 199 -22.81 -3.58 -8.07
C GLY A 199 -21.77 -4.66 -8.37
N GLY A 200 -20.90 -4.48 -9.35
CA GLY A 200 -19.74 -5.30 -9.61
C GLY A 200 -18.60 -5.04 -8.61
N VAL A 201 -17.74 -6.05 -8.39
CA VAL A 201 -16.68 -5.97 -7.38
C VAL A 201 -15.64 -4.89 -7.64
N TYR A 202 -15.26 -4.64 -8.89
CA TYR A 202 -14.31 -3.56 -9.22
C TYR A 202 -14.94 -2.21 -8.95
N TYR A 203 -16.20 -2.02 -9.38
CA TYR A 203 -16.93 -0.78 -9.16
C TYR A 203 -17.09 -0.46 -7.67
N GLU A 204 -17.60 -1.40 -6.88
CA GLU A 204 -17.84 -1.17 -5.45
C GLU A 204 -16.53 -1.04 -4.66
N TYR A 205 -15.49 -1.80 -5.01
CA TYR A 205 -14.18 -1.66 -4.35
C TYR A 205 -13.54 -0.29 -4.63
N LEU A 206 -13.52 0.15 -5.89
CA LEU A 206 -13.02 1.48 -6.27
C LEU A 206 -13.80 2.62 -5.63
N LYS A 207 -15.12 2.45 -5.50
CA LYS A 207 -16.00 3.41 -4.83
C LYS A 207 -15.64 3.58 -3.36
N GLN A 208 -15.36 2.49 -2.65
CA GLN A 208 -15.10 2.51 -1.21
C GLN A 208 -13.64 2.77 -0.83
N GLY A 209 -12.69 2.50 -1.74
CA GLY A 209 -11.27 2.64 -1.48
C GLY A 209 -10.76 4.09 -1.47
N LYS A 210 -9.59 4.31 -0.87
CA LYS A 210 -8.89 5.60 -0.78
C LYS A 210 -7.48 5.48 -1.36
N ILE A 211 -6.88 6.58 -1.79
CA ILE A 211 -5.45 6.57 -2.17
C ILE A 211 -4.55 6.54 -0.94
N ALA A 212 -4.96 7.24 0.12
CA ALA A 212 -4.21 7.30 1.36
C ALA A 212 -5.15 7.45 2.56
N GLU A 213 -4.71 6.97 3.72
CA GLU A 213 -5.42 7.17 4.99
C GLU A 213 -4.41 7.45 6.11
N VAL A 214 -4.76 8.34 7.04
CA VAL A 214 -4.00 8.56 8.27
C VAL A 214 -4.82 8.09 9.46
N LEU A 215 -4.31 7.14 10.23
CA LEU A 215 -4.88 6.71 11.51
C LEU A 215 -3.84 6.90 12.61
N ASP A 216 -4.17 7.69 13.62
CA ASP A 216 -3.36 7.91 14.83
C ASP A 216 -1.85 8.14 14.55
N GLY A 217 -1.55 8.98 13.55
CA GLY A 217 -0.18 9.34 13.14
C GLY A 217 0.53 8.31 12.25
N VAL A 218 -0.22 7.37 11.68
CA VAL A 218 0.27 6.34 10.75
C VAL A 218 -0.38 6.57 9.39
N LEU A 219 0.44 6.80 8.38
CA LEU A 219 0.04 6.97 7.00
C LEU A 219 0.04 5.62 6.28
N PHE A 220 -1.09 5.25 5.68
CA PHE A 220 -1.23 4.09 4.83
C PHE A 220 -1.37 4.53 3.37
N VAL A 221 -0.51 3.99 2.52
CA VAL A 221 -0.50 4.17 1.05
C VAL A 221 -0.16 2.82 0.43
N HIS A 222 -0.55 2.58 -0.83
CA HIS A 222 -0.19 1.30 -1.47
C HIS A 222 1.31 1.20 -1.78
N GLY A 223 1.92 2.25 -2.33
CA GLY A 223 3.34 2.30 -2.63
C GLY A 223 4.16 2.78 -1.43
N SER A 224 4.69 3.99 -1.53
CA SER A 224 5.49 4.62 -0.48
C SER A 224 5.59 6.13 -0.66
N ILE A 225 6.14 6.80 0.34
CA ILE A 225 6.51 8.23 0.28
C ILE A 225 8.01 8.36 0.04
N VAL A 226 8.36 9.17 -0.96
CA VAL A 226 9.72 9.55 -1.33
C VAL A 226 9.80 11.06 -1.55
N ASP A 227 11.02 11.58 -1.68
CA ASP A 227 11.27 13.01 -1.86
C ASP A 227 10.59 13.59 -3.12
N GLN A 228 10.34 12.74 -4.11
CA GLN A 228 9.74 13.13 -5.37
C GLN A 228 8.21 13.11 -5.36
N ASN A 229 7.54 12.48 -4.39
CA ASN A 229 6.08 12.40 -4.35
C ASN A 229 5.42 13.09 -3.15
N PHE A 230 6.16 13.45 -2.09
CA PHE A 230 5.55 14.13 -0.95
C PHE A 230 4.97 15.50 -1.35
N GLY A 231 3.72 15.76 -0.95
CA GLY A 231 3.01 16.99 -1.27
C GLY A 231 2.57 17.12 -2.74
N ILE A 232 2.82 16.13 -3.60
CA ILE A 232 2.46 16.20 -5.02
C ILE A 232 0.99 15.87 -5.25
N LEU A 233 0.28 16.76 -5.94
CA LEU A 233 -1.04 16.50 -6.52
C LEU A 233 -0.96 16.48 -8.06
N PRO A 234 -1.68 15.57 -8.73
CA PRO A 234 -1.94 15.67 -10.16
C PRO A 234 -2.70 16.96 -10.48
N ASP A 235 -2.27 17.68 -11.51
CA ASP A 235 -3.01 18.83 -12.06
C ASP A 235 -4.15 18.33 -12.97
N LYS A 236 -5.23 19.11 -13.01
CA LYS A 236 -6.48 18.80 -13.72
C LYS A 236 -6.49 19.30 -15.16
N GLU A 237 -5.53 20.13 -15.58
CA GLU A 237 -5.52 20.67 -16.93
C GLU A 237 -5.44 19.56 -17.99
N VAL A 238 -6.31 19.69 -19.00
CA VAL A 238 -6.55 18.71 -20.07
C VAL A 238 -5.24 18.27 -20.70
N PHE A 239 -4.98 16.97 -20.58
CA PHE A 239 -3.85 16.31 -21.21
C PHE A 239 -3.95 16.43 -22.73
N VAL A 240 -2.87 16.89 -23.37
CA VAL A 240 -2.61 16.73 -24.80
C VAL A 240 -1.64 15.56 -24.93
N ASP A 241 -1.99 14.57 -25.77
CA ASP A 241 -1.28 13.31 -26.03
C ASP A 241 0.22 13.28 -25.64
N GLY A 242 0.56 12.50 -24.62
CA GLY A 242 1.92 12.21 -24.18
C GLY A 242 2.60 13.22 -23.26
N ALA A 243 1.99 14.37 -22.95
CA ALA A 243 2.59 15.36 -22.04
C ALA A 243 2.65 14.84 -20.59
N PRO A 244 3.72 15.07 -19.79
CA PRO A 244 3.70 14.70 -18.38
C PRO A 244 2.51 15.35 -17.66
N LEU A 245 1.89 14.63 -16.70
CA LEU A 245 0.91 15.25 -15.80
C LEU A 245 1.55 16.51 -15.20
N LYS A 246 0.90 17.67 -15.43
CA LYS A 246 1.24 18.88 -14.68
C LYS A 246 1.00 18.58 -13.20
N ARG A 247 1.78 19.22 -12.32
CA ARG A 247 1.82 18.89 -10.89
C ARG A 247 1.93 20.17 -10.09
N CYS A 248 1.32 20.16 -8.92
CA CYS A 248 1.62 21.16 -7.90
C CYS A 248 2.14 20.45 -6.65
N ASN A 249 3.18 21.03 -6.03
CA ASN A 249 3.60 20.61 -4.70
C ASN A 249 2.93 21.54 -3.68
N VAL A 250 1.98 21.00 -2.92
CA VAL A 250 1.26 21.78 -1.90
C VAL A 250 2.11 22.00 -0.65
N SER A 251 3.16 21.20 -0.41
CA SER A 251 4.08 21.44 0.71
C SER A 251 4.82 22.78 0.56
N MET A 252 4.99 23.26 -0.67
CA MET A 252 5.53 24.60 -0.95
C MET A 252 4.54 25.75 -0.71
N LYS A 253 3.31 25.44 -0.31
CA LYS A 253 2.24 26.42 -0.02
C LYS A 253 1.82 26.43 1.46
N ASP A 254 2.69 25.99 2.36
CA ASP A 254 2.42 25.83 3.80
C ASP A 254 1.24 24.89 4.12
N ALA A 255 0.84 24.03 3.18
CA ALA A 255 -0.22 23.05 3.41
C ALA A 255 0.25 21.93 4.35
N THR A 256 -0.66 21.32 5.10
CA THR A 256 -0.35 20.16 5.93
C THR A 256 -0.41 18.85 5.14
N ALA A 257 0.16 17.77 5.68
CA ALA A 257 0.00 16.44 5.09
C ALA A 257 -1.48 16.02 5.03
N GLU A 258 -2.29 16.38 6.02
CA GLU A 258 -3.74 16.12 6.02
C GLU A 258 -4.45 16.80 4.87
N GLU A 259 -4.12 18.06 4.58
CA GLU A 259 -4.69 18.81 3.45
C GLU A 259 -4.26 18.19 2.11
N TRP A 260 -2.99 17.81 1.98
CA TRP A 260 -2.49 17.12 0.80
C TRP A 260 -3.20 15.79 0.55
N LEU A 261 -3.28 14.93 1.57
CA LEU A 261 -3.88 13.60 1.45
C LEU A 261 -5.40 13.69 1.25
N GLY A 262 -6.06 14.67 1.89
CA GLY A 262 -7.46 14.99 1.65
C GLY A 262 -7.71 15.42 0.20
N ALA A 263 -6.84 16.26 -0.36
CA ALA A 263 -6.91 16.64 -1.76
C ALA A 263 -6.65 15.47 -2.73
N LEU A 264 -5.75 14.56 -2.37
CA LEU A 264 -5.45 13.37 -3.16
C LEU A 264 -6.64 12.39 -3.20
N ASN A 265 -7.30 12.16 -2.06
CA ASN A 265 -8.54 11.39 -2.01
C ASN A 265 -9.69 12.10 -2.75
N GLY A 266 -9.79 13.43 -2.63
CA GLY A 266 -10.77 14.23 -3.38
C GLY A 266 -10.56 14.17 -4.91
N PHE A 267 -9.31 14.15 -5.36
CA PHE A 267 -8.95 13.88 -6.77
C PHE A 267 -9.46 12.50 -7.21
N LYS A 268 -9.15 11.45 -6.46
CA LYS A 268 -9.63 10.09 -6.74
C LYS A 268 -11.16 10.03 -6.83
N ASP A 269 -11.88 10.68 -5.91
CA ASP A 269 -13.35 10.60 -5.85
C ASP A 269 -14.02 11.37 -6.99
N GLU A 270 -13.41 12.44 -7.47
CA GLU A 270 -13.85 13.15 -8.68
C GLU A 270 -13.64 12.28 -9.92
N GLU A 271 -12.46 11.72 -10.11
CA GLU A 271 -12.15 10.85 -11.26
C GLU A 271 -12.97 9.57 -11.27
N PHE A 272 -13.21 8.97 -10.10
CA PHE A 272 -14.12 7.83 -9.97
C PHE A 272 -15.55 8.20 -10.39
N ARG A 273 -16.08 9.36 -9.95
CA ARG A 273 -17.43 9.81 -10.35
C ARG A 273 -17.53 10.05 -11.86
N GLN A 274 -16.51 10.65 -12.46
CA GLN A 274 -16.47 10.82 -13.92
C GLN A 274 -16.50 9.47 -14.63
N TRP A 275 -15.66 8.52 -14.21
CA TRP A 275 -15.66 7.17 -14.74
C TRP A 275 -16.99 6.44 -14.57
N ALA A 276 -17.57 6.49 -13.37
CA ALA A 276 -18.86 5.88 -13.05
C ALA A 276 -20.02 6.46 -13.89
N SER A 277 -19.91 7.72 -14.34
CA SER A 277 -20.87 8.38 -15.23
C SER A 277 -20.65 8.10 -16.73
N GLY A 278 -19.71 7.23 -17.08
CA GLY A 278 -19.37 6.87 -18.47
C GLY A 278 -18.11 7.55 -19.02
N GLY A 279 -17.38 8.29 -18.20
CA GLY A 279 -16.05 8.82 -18.53
C GLY A 279 -14.96 7.74 -18.50
N ASP A 280 -13.75 8.08 -18.94
CA ASP A 280 -12.65 7.11 -19.02
C ASP A 280 -11.80 6.99 -17.73
N GLY A 281 -11.96 7.92 -16.78
CA GLY A 281 -11.16 8.00 -15.55
C GLY A 281 -9.66 8.14 -15.81
N MET A 282 -9.28 8.77 -16.92
CA MET A 282 -7.91 8.73 -17.44
C MET A 282 -6.87 9.27 -16.46
N LEU A 283 -7.13 10.38 -15.77
CA LEU A 283 -6.13 11.00 -14.90
C LEU A 283 -5.81 10.09 -13.71
N LEU A 284 -6.83 9.48 -13.10
CA LEU A 284 -6.62 8.52 -12.00
C LEU A 284 -5.89 7.27 -12.48
N ARG A 285 -6.25 6.72 -13.65
CA ARG A 285 -5.53 5.59 -14.25
C ARG A 285 -4.07 5.92 -14.52
N GLN A 286 -3.77 7.12 -15.04
CA GLN A 286 -2.40 7.57 -15.25
C GLN A 286 -1.61 7.76 -13.95
N TYR A 287 -2.26 8.25 -12.89
CA TYR A 287 -1.65 8.37 -11.56
C TYR A 287 -1.30 7.00 -10.94
N ALA A 288 -1.98 5.95 -11.36
CA ALA A 288 -1.73 4.57 -10.96
C ALA A 288 -0.92 3.78 -11.99
N PHE A 289 -0.44 4.42 -13.07
CA PHE A 289 0.31 3.75 -14.12
C PHE A 289 1.81 3.96 -13.95
N PRO A 290 2.61 2.89 -13.69
CA PRO A 290 4.02 3.05 -13.28
C PRO A 290 4.88 3.87 -14.24
N VAL A 291 4.63 3.78 -15.54
CA VAL A 291 5.51 4.39 -16.55
C VAL A 291 5.29 5.89 -16.72
N SER A 292 4.07 6.40 -16.47
CA SER A 292 3.73 7.80 -16.77
C SER A 292 4.01 8.76 -15.62
N ILE A 293 4.09 8.26 -14.38
CA ILE A 293 4.04 9.14 -13.20
C ILE A 293 5.07 8.83 -12.13
N VAL A 294 5.73 7.66 -12.12
CA VAL A 294 6.85 7.43 -11.20
C VAL A 294 7.94 8.47 -11.48
N PRO A 295 8.53 9.12 -10.45
CA PRO A 295 8.44 8.83 -9.01
C PRO A 295 7.41 9.69 -8.22
N HIS A 296 6.36 10.21 -8.83
CA HIS A 296 5.45 11.21 -8.24
C HIS A 296 4.13 10.68 -7.68
N SER A 297 3.89 9.38 -7.77
CA SER A 297 2.69 8.74 -7.23
C SER A 297 3.00 7.97 -5.95
N VAL A 298 2.13 8.09 -4.96
CA VAL A 298 2.20 7.30 -3.72
C VAL A 298 1.62 5.89 -3.90
N VAL A 299 1.00 5.62 -5.06
CA VAL A 299 0.45 4.30 -5.40
C VAL A 299 1.54 3.41 -5.98
N VAL A 300 2.33 3.89 -6.95
CA VAL A 300 3.27 3.05 -7.72
C VAL A 300 4.75 3.22 -7.36
N HIS A 301 5.11 4.15 -6.48
CA HIS A 301 6.49 4.22 -6.01
C HIS A 301 6.72 3.19 -4.90
N ALA A 302 7.74 2.36 -5.05
CA ALA A 302 8.14 1.41 -4.00
C ALA A 302 9.08 2.03 -2.98
N LEU A 303 9.10 1.49 -1.75
CA LEU A 303 10.13 1.78 -0.76
C LEU A 303 11.50 1.21 -1.15
N VAL A 304 11.50 0.03 -1.76
CA VAL A 304 12.71 -0.68 -2.21
C VAL A 304 12.93 -0.39 -3.69
N GLU A 305 13.95 0.41 -3.97
CA GLU A 305 14.39 0.76 -5.32
C GLU A 305 15.44 -0.24 -5.83
N THR A 306 15.99 -0.01 -7.02
CA THR A 306 16.91 -0.94 -7.69
C THR A 306 18.13 -1.33 -6.85
N ASP A 307 18.65 -0.41 -6.05
CA ASP A 307 19.80 -0.54 -5.17
C ASP A 307 19.42 -0.75 -3.70
N GLY A 308 18.12 -0.86 -3.41
CA GLY A 308 17.58 -1.09 -2.08
C GLY A 308 16.71 0.07 -1.57
N PRO A 309 16.35 0.03 -0.28
CA PRO A 309 15.69 1.14 0.38
C PRO A 309 16.57 2.39 0.41
N HIS A 310 15.93 3.56 0.43
CA HIS A 310 16.57 4.87 0.64
C HIS A 310 15.99 5.54 1.86
N TYR A 311 16.78 6.41 2.51
CA TYR A 311 16.24 7.33 3.51
C TYR A 311 15.39 8.42 2.86
N LEU A 312 14.47 9.00 3.61
CA LEU A 312 13.67 10.14 3.13
C LEU A 312 14.44 11.42 3.45
N GLY A 313 14.50 12.35 2.50
CA GLY A 313 15.04 13.69 2.70
C GLY A 313 14.38 14.39 3.89
N LEU A 314 15.17 15.15 4.63
CA LEU A 314 14.75 15.73 5.92
C LEU A 314 13.55 16.68 5.79
N ASP A 315 13.38 17.35 4.65
CA ASP A 315 12.24 18.23 4.39
C ASP A 315 10.92 17.45 4.42
N ALA A 316 10.89 16.28 3.78
CA ALA A 316 9.72 15.42 3.77
C ALA A 316 9.48 14.76 5.15
N VAL A 317 10.54 14.49 5.92
CA VAL A 317 10.41 14.07 7.32
C VAL A 317 9.77 15.14 8.17
N GLU A 318 10.27 16.38 8.08
CA GLU A 318 9.72 17.52 8.83
C GLU A 318 8.25 17.74 8.45
N PHE A 319 7.93 17.69 7.16
CA PHE A 319 6.57 17.80 6.65
C PHE A 319 5.64 16.77 7.31
N LEU A 320 5.97 15.48 7.24
CA LEU A 320 5.16 14.42 7.84
C LEU A 320 5.07 14.55 9.37
N ASN A 321 6.20 14.80 10.05
CA ASN A 321 6.24 14.93 11.51
C ASN A 321 5.48 16.16 12.02
N SER A 322 5.48 17.26 11.27
CA SER A 322 4.72 18.47 11.60
C SER A 322 3.20 18.23 11.54
N SER A 323 2.77 17.31 10.68
CA SER A 323 1.42 16.74 10.61
C SER A 323 1.20 15.54 11.55
N GLY A 324 2.09 15.31 12.51
CA GLY A 324 1.93 14.21 13.48
C GLY A 324 2.07 12.81 12.90
N ILE A 325 2.52 12.66 11.65
CA ILE A 325 2.79 11.37 11.01
C ILE A 325 4.21 10.93 11.37
N SER A 326 4.34 9.73 11.96
CA SER A 326 5.63 9.15 12.33
C SER A 326 5.85 7.73 11.79
N ILE A 327 4.83 7.15 11.17
CA ILE A 327 4.90 5.83 10.54
C ILE A 327 4.26 5.91 9.16
N VAL A 328 4.88 5.29 8.15
CA VAL A 328 4.28 5.06 6.83
C VAL A 328 4.30 3.56 6.52
N CYS A 329 3.14 3.02 6.18
CA CYS A 329 2.95 1.62 5.78
C CYS A 329 2.53 1.54 4.32
N GLY A 330 3.17 0.65 3.55
CA GLY A 330 2.77 0.33 2.18
C GLY A 330 3.27 -1.03 1.69
N GLY A 331 3.39 -1.20 0.37
CA GLY A 331 3.63 -2.46 -0.33
C GLY A 331 4.16 -2.24 -1.76
N HIS A 332 3.41 -2.71 -2.77
CA HIS A 332 3.62 -2.54 -4.21
C HIS A 332 4.77 -3.34 -4.86
N LYS A 333 5.95 -3.36 -4.24
CA LYS A 333 7.04 -4.25 -4.66
C LYS A 333 7.38 -5.19 -3.52
N PRO A 334 7.44 -6.50 -3.79
CA PRO A 334 7.71 -7.44 -2.73
C PRO A 334 9.14 -7.26 -2.25
N SER A 335 9.43 -7.67 -1.04
CA SER A 335 10.81 -7.70 -0.56
C SER A 335 10.97 -8.82 0.46
N GLY A 336 11.06 -10.06 -0.03
CA GLY A 336 11.20 -11.24 0.82
C GLY A 336 9.96 -11.55 1.66
N ASP A 337 10.12 -12.41 2.67
CA ASP A 337 9.05 -12.94 3.53
C ASP A 337 8.88 -12.16 4.85
N THR A 338 9.60 -11.04 4.99
CA THR A 338 9.41 -10.05 6.05
C THR A 338 9.38 -8.67 5.43
N PRO A 339 8.62 -7.72 6.02
CA PRO A 339 8.63 -6.34 5.56
C PRO A 339 10.03 -5.73 5.47
N SER A 340 10.22 -4.83 4.51
CA SER A 340 11.36 -3.91 4.51
C SER A 340 11.07 -2.75 5.44
N ILE A 341 12.05 -2.35 6.23
CA ILE A 341 11.91 -1.29 7.23
C ILE A 341 13.00 -0.25 6.97
N VAL A 342 12.65 1.02 7.02
CA VAL A 342 13.59 2.14 7.01
C VAL A 342 13.28 3.00 8.23
N GLN A 343 14.23 3.06 9.15
CA GLN A 343 14.13 3.85 10.37
C GLN A 343 15.11 5.02 10.35
N GLN A 344 14.57 6.22 10.54
CA GLN A 344 15.32 7.46 10.74
C GLN A 344 14.72 8.25 11.90
N PRO A 345 15.41 9.28 12.44
CA PRO A 345 14.87 10.07 13.53
C PRO A 345 13.48 10.64 13.17
N GLY A 346 12.47 10.29 13.97
CA GLY A 346 11.10 10.80 13.81
C GLY A 346 10.22 10.06 12.80
N LEU A 347 10.77 9.17 11.96
CA LEU A 347 9.98 8.45 10.95
C LEU A 347 10.41 6.98 10.79
N LEU A 348 9.43 6.09 10.79
CA LEU A 348 9.55 4.69 10.36
C LEU A 348 8.75 4.53 9.07
N ARG A 349 9.36 3.98 8.02
CA ARG A 349 8.64 3.58 6.80
C ARG A 349 8.81 2.08 6.59
N LEU A 350 7.75 1.41 6.17
CA LEU A 350 7.78 -0.02 5.86
C LEU A 350 7.06 -0.35 4.56
N ALA A 351 7.51 -1.42 3.91
CA ALA A 351 6.83 -2.08 2.80
C ALA A 351 6.60 -3.55 3.17
N ALA A 352 5.33 -3.96 3.21
CA ALA A 352 4.88 -5.26 3.72
C ALA A 352 4.48 -6.25 2.63
N ASP A 353 4.65 -5.89 1.36
CA ASP A 353 4.45 -6.82 0.24
C ASP A 353 5.45 -7.99 0.35
N ASN A 354 4.90 -9.20 0.53
CA ASN A 354 5.64 -10.46 0.61
C ASN A 354 5.34 -11.39 -0.58
N SER A 355 4.78 -10.85 -1.66
CA SER A 355 4.48 -11.60 -2.87
C SER A 355 5.74 -12.29 -3.40
N TYR A 356 5.59 -13.51 -3.91
CA TYR A 356 6.68 -14.27 -4.54
C TYR A 356 7.88 -14.61 -3.62
N CYS A 357 7.76 -14.44 -2.30
CA CYS A 357 8.88 -14.60 -1.37
C CYS A 357 9.46 -16.02 -1.26
N ALA A 358 8.73 -17.04 -1.72
CA ALA A 358 9.21 -18.43 -1.77
C ALA A 358 10.12 -18.71 -2.99
N GLY A 359 10.19 -17.80 -3.96
CA GLY A 359 11.06 -17.92 -5.15
C GLY A 359 10.49 -18.79 -6.28
N ASP A 360 9.36 -19.45 -6.08
CA ASP A 360 8.64 -20.25 -7.09
C ASP A 360 7.42 -19.52 -7.71
N GLY A 361 7.29 -18.22 -7.42
CA GLY A 361 6.10 -17.44 -7.79
C GLY A 361 4.95 -17.52 -6.76
N THR A 362 5.17 -18.17 -5.61
CA THR A 362 4.20 -18.23 -4.50
C THR A 362 4.73 -17.55 -3.23
N ARG A 363 3.93 -17.56 -2.16
CA ARG A 363 4.34 -17.15 -0.80
C ARG A 363 4.84 -18.32 0.06
N GLY A 364 4.80 -19.56 -0.45
CA GLY A 364 5.02 -20.76 0.37
C GLY A 364 4.08 -20.77 1.57
N GLU A 365 4.63 -20.94 2.77
CA GLU A 365 3.91 -20.84 4.05
C GLU A 365 3.90 -19.44 4.68
N SER A 366 4.45 -18.45 3.97
CA SER A 366 4.59 -17.10 4.52
C SER A 366 3.25 -16.45 4.80
N VAL A 367 3.19 -15.75 5.93
CA VAL A 367 2.13 -14.83 6.33
C VAL A 367 2.79 -13.67 7.06
N VAL A 368 2.36 -12.45 6.77
CA VAL A 368 2.86 -11.23 7.40
C VAL A 368 1.69 -10.43 7.97
N GLU A 369 1.72 -10.16 9.28
CA GLU A 369 0.88 -9.16 9.92
C GLU A 369 1.76 -8.02 10.44
N VAL A 370 1.43 -6.80 9.99
CA VAL A 370 1.92 -5.57 10.61
C VAL A 370 0.85 -5.10 11.58
N LEU A 371 1.18 -5.09 12.87
CA LEU A 371 0.27 -4.78 13.95
C LEU A 371 0.73 -3.54 14.70
N LEU A 372 -0.08 -2.50 14.65
CA LEU A 372 0.06 -1.32 15.49
C LEU A 372 -0.69 -1.58 16.80
N GLU A 373 0.02 -1.52 17.92
CA GLU A 373 -0.55 -1.70 19.25
C GLU A 373 -0.94 -0.34 19.87
N GLU A 374 -1.86 -0.37 20.84
CA GLU A 374 -2.39 0.82 21.53
C GLU A 374 -1.34 1.60 22.35
N ASP A 375 -0.17 1.01 22.60
CA ASP A 375 0.94 1.69 23.27
C ASP A 375 1.90 2.40 22.29
N GLY A 376 1.57 2.35 20.98
CA GLY A 376 2.37 2.88 19.88
C GLY A 376 3.47 1.92 19.39
N ALA A 377 3.54 0.68 19.90
CA ALA A 377 4.45 -0.31 19.37
C ALA A 377 3.98 -0.79 17.98
N LEU A 378 4.93 -0.97 17.05
CA LEU A 378 4.67 -1.60 15.76
C LEU A 378 5.30 -2.99 15.76
N CYS A 379 4.46 -4.01 15.93
CA CYS A 379 4.84 -5.40 15.93
C CYS A 379 4.73 -5.97 14.51
N ILE A 380 5.72 -6.73 14.08
CA ILE A 380 5.68 -7.48 12.83
C ILE A 380 5.83 -8.94 13.19
N HIS A 381 4.89 -9.78 12.78
CA HIS A 381 4.95 -11.22 13.03
C HIS A 381 4.27 -12.03 11.93
N GLY A 382 4.46 -13.34 12.00
CA GLY A 382 3.81 -14.31 11.13
C GLY A 382 4.71 -15.51 10.88
N ARG A 383 4.75 -15.97 9.63
CA ARG A 383 5.57 -17.11 9.18
C ARG A 383 6.44 -16.72 7.99
N ARG A 384 7.65 -17.26 7.99
CA ARG A 384 8.58 -17.24 6.85
C ARG A 384 8.06 -18.14 5.72
N ALA A 385 8.68 -18.05 4.55
CA ALA A 385 8.28 -18.86 3.39
C ALA A 385 8.37 -20.38 3.66
N ASP A 386 9.28 -20.79 4.56
CA ASP A 386 9.47 -22.19 5.00
C ASP A 386 8.55 -22.62 6.16
N GLY A 387 7.69 -21.72 6.64
CA GLY A 387 6.76 -21.96 7.75
C GLY A 387 7.31 -21.62 9.14
N THR A 388 8.58 -21.23 9.25
CA THR A 388 9.18 -20.81 10.53
C THR A 388 8.48 -19.56 11.06
N SER A 389 7.95 -19.62 12.29
CA SER A 389 7.33 -18.47 12.94
C SER A 389 8.36 -17.40 13.30
N TYR A 390 7.98 -16.14 13.18
CA TYR A 390 8.82 -15.01 13.61
C TYR A 390 7.97 -13.88 14.21
N GLY A 391 8.59 -13.03 15.01
CA GLY A 391 7.96 -11.84 15.58
C GLY A 391 8.99 -10.89 16.18
N PHE A 392 8.84 -9.59 15.92
CA PHE A 392 9.71 -8.55 16.46
C PHE A 392 9.04 -7.18 16.47
N LEU A 393 9.58 -6.27 17.29
CA LEU A 393 9.15 -4.87 17.30
C LEU A 393 9.92 -4.11 16.24
N ALA A 394 9.25 -3.59 15.23
CA ALA A 394 9.87 -2.86 14.14
C ALA A 394 10.57 -1.58 14.57
N THR A 395 10.28 -1.08 15.79
CA THR A 395 10.90 0.11 16.41
C THR A 395 12.17 -0.23 17.21
N GLU A 396 12.53 -1.50 17.33
CA GLU A 396 13.73 -1.94 18.04
C GLU A 396 15.00 -1.54 17.28
N ALA A 397 15.99 -1.00 17.98
CA ALA A 397 17.30 -0.75 17.39
C ALA A 397 18.06 -2.09 17.23
N PRO A 398 18.78 -2.32 16.12
CA PRO A 398 19.09 -1.41 15.02
C PRO A 398 18.25 -1.66 13.75
N LEU A 399 17.00 -2.13 13.84
CA LEU A 399 16.16 -2.40 12.67
C LEU A 399 15.99 -1.17 11.77
N GLY A 400 15.93 -1.41 10.47
CA GLY A 400 15.76 -0.38 9.44
C GLY A 400 16.94 0.57 9.28
N ARG A 401 18.14 0.17 9.70
CA ARG A 401 19.38 0.95 9.55
C ARG A 401 20.22 0.43 8.38
N HIS A 402 20.79 1.35 7.60
CA HIS A 402 21.76 1.04 6.55
C HIS A 402 23.14 0.77 7.17
N LEU A 403 23.81 -0.28 6.69
CA LEU A 403 25.09 -0.79 7.18
C LEU A 403 26.27 -0.49 6.22
N GLY A 404 26.01 0.21 5.11
CA GLY A 404 26.96 0.37 4.01
C GLY A 404 26.79 -0.69 2.91
N ASP A 405 27.28 -0.40 1.71
CA ASP A 405 27.26 -1.30 0.54
C ASP A 405 25.86 -1.87 0.20
N GLY A 406 24.81 -1.09 0.41
CA GLY A 406 23.41 -1.45 0.17
C GLY A 406 22.80 -2.40 1.20
N TRP A 407 23.51 -2.74 2.29
CA TRP A 407 23.00 -3.61 3.34
C TRP A 407 22.09 -2.86 4.31
N TRP A 408 20.95 -3.46 4.65
CA TRP A 408 19.97 -2.94 5.60
C TRP A 408 19.62 -3.99 6.65
N VAL A 409 19.54 -3.58 7.92
CA VAL A 409 19.01 -4.43 9.00
C VAL A 409 17.50 -4.56 8.80
N LYS A 410 17.01 -5.78 8.52
CA LYS A 410 15.63 -5.99 8.09
C LYS A 410 14.74 -6.59 9.16
N ALA A 411 15.23 -7.63 9.84
CA ALA A 411 14.44 -8.39 10.81
C ALA A 411 15.29 -8.83 11.99
N LYS A 412 14.65 -9.03 13.14
CA LYS A 412 15.26 -9.72 14.28
C LYS A 412 14.94 -11.20 14.18
N VAL A 413 15.97 -12.05 14.25
CA VAL A 413 15.87 -13.50 14.03
C VAL A 413 16.27 -14.33 15.26
N GLY A 414 16.78 -13.67 16.30
CA GLY A 414 17.08 -14.25 17.61
C GLY A 414 17.22 -13.16 18.66
N GLU A 415 17.54 -13.50 19.91
CA GLU A 415 17.67 -12.51 20.99
C GLU A 415 18.69 -11.41 20.67
N ASP A 416 19.86 -11.80 20.16
CA ASP A 416 20.97 -10.91 19.78
C ASP A 416 21.37 -11.05 18.29
N SER A 417 20.46 -11.55 17.45
CA SER A 417 20.72 -11.83 16.04
C SER A 417 19.74 -11.11 15.12
N PHE A 418 20.28 -10.49 14.08
CA PHE A 418 19.55 -9.73 13.08
C PHE A 418 19.82 -10.28 11.69
N GLU A 419 18.81 -10.25 10.84
CA GLU A 419 18.94 -10.49 9.42
C GLU A 419 19.21 -9.15 8.72
N ALA A 420 20.35 -9.05 8.04
CA ALA A 420 20.63 -7.98 7.11
C ALA A 420 20.40 -8.45 5.68
N GLN A 421 19.85 -7.57 4.84
CA GLN A 421 19.61 -7.85 3.42
C GLN A 421 20.14 -6.72 2.54
N ARG A 422 20.53 -7.07 1.31
CA ARG A 422 20.73 -6.12 0.21
C ARG A 422 20.17 -6.69 -1.08
N THR A 423 19.96 -5.81 -2.05
CA THR A 423 19.52 -6.13 -3.41
C THR A 423 20.38 -5.37 -4.41
N ARG A 424 20.38 -5.83 -5.67
CA ARG A 424 21.02 -5.13 -6.79
C ARG A 424 20.06 -4.88 -7.96
N ASP A 425 18.82 -5.35 -7.85
CA ASP A 425 17.79 -5.23 -8.89
C ASP A 425 16.38 -5.17 -8.26
N ALA A 426 16.25 -4.33 -7.23
CA ALA A 426 15.06 -4.14 -6.41
C ALA A 426 14.66 -5.38 -5.61
N TYR A 427 13.78 -6.22 -6.10
CA TYR A 427 13.26 -7.35 -5.32
C TYR A 427 13.57 -8.71 -5.92
N ARG A 428 14.19 -8.73 -7.10
CA ARG A 428 14.40 -9.97 -7.87
C ARG A 428 15.54 -10.79 -7.30
N THR A 429 16.61 -10.13 -6.85
CA THR A 429 17.74 -10.75 -6.16
C THR A 429 17.86 -10.19 -4.74
N ARG A 430 18.21 -11.06 -3.80
CA ARG A 430 18.55 -10.66 -2.43
C ARG A 430 19.75 -11.44 -1.94
N ASP A 431 20.71 -10.73 -1.36
CA ASP A 431 21.72 -11.31 -0.49
C ASP A 431 21.22 -11.15 0.96
N ALA A 432 21.35 -12.19 1.78
CA ALA A 432 20.96 -12.17 3.19
C ALA A 432 22.10 -12.72 4.07
N GLN A 433 22.27 -12.15 5.25
CA GLN A 433 23.21 -12.62 6.26
C GLN A 433 22.60 -12.45 7.66
N ALA A 434 22.89 -13.39 8.55
CA ALA A 434 22.65 -13.21 9.97
C ALA A 434 23.86 -12.51 10.60
N LEU A 435 23.61 -11.46 11.39
CA LEU A 435 24.61 -10.69 12.12
C LEU A 435 24.22 -10.62 13.59
N THR A 436 25.21 -10.71 14.46
CA THR A 436 25.05 -10.39 15.88
C THR A 436 24.85 -8.90 16.09
N ALA A 437 24.29 -8.50 17.24
CA ALA A 437 24.18 -7.10 17.65
C ALA A 437 25.54 -6.36 17.59
N GLU A 438 26.63 -7.02 17.99
CA GLU A 438 27.99 -6.45 17.97
C GLU A 438 28.50 -6.21 16.55
N GLU A 439 28.24 -7.14 15.63
CA GLU A 439 28.62 -6.99 14.21
C GLU A 439 27.86 -5.85 13.54
N VAL A 440 26.56 -5.71 13.85
CA VAL A 440 25.76 -4.59 13.35
C VAL A 440 26.31 -3.26 13.86
N GLU A 441 26.57 -3.15 15.16
CA GLU A 441 27.16 -1.96 15.76
C GLU A 441 28.54 -1.63 15.19
N ALA A 442 29.38 -2.65 14.94
CA ALA A 442 30.68 -2.47 14.31
C ALA A 442 30.54 -1.87 12.90
N ARG A 443 29.63 -2.38 12.06
CA ARG A 443 29.37 -1.84 10.72
C ARG A 443 28.82 -0.41 10.77
N LEU A 444 27.87 -0.14 11.66
CA LEU A 444 27.31 1.21 11.86
C LEU A 444 28.38 2.24 12.27
N ARG A 445 29.39 1.84 13.04
CA ARG A 445 30.52 2.73 13.41
C ARG A 445 31.53 2.95 12.28
N GLN A 446 31.72 1.96 11.41
CA GLN A 446 32.64 2.05 10.29
C GLN A 446 32.08 2.89 9.14
N TRP A 447 30.76 2.88 8.97
CA TRP A 447 30.09 3.62 7.92
C TRP A 447 30.10 5.13 8.18
N ARG A 448 30.62 5.90 7.21
CA ARG A 448 30.87 7.35 7.33
C ARG A 448 30.05 8.23 6.39
N GLU A 449 29.38 7.65 5.41
CA GLU A 449 28.55 8.43 4.49
C GLU A 449 27.25 8.83 5.19
N PRO A 450 26.80 10.09 5.07
CA PRO A 450 25.53 10.48 5.64
C PRO A 450 24.40 9.71 4.95
N PRO A 451 23.54 8.99 5.70
CA PRO A 451 22.43 8.24 5.14
C PRO A 451 21.45 9.08 4.31
N VAL A 452 21.40 10.38 4.57
CA VAL A 452 20.32 11.26 4.13
C VAL A 452 20.91 12.36 3.24
N GLY A 453 20.46 12.42 1.98
CA GLY A 453 20.64 13.59 1.13
C GLY A 453 19.66 14.72 1.55
N GLY A 454 20.05 15.97 1.35
CA GLY A 454 19.22 17.15 1.61
C GLY A 454 19.85 18.15 2.58
N ASN A 455 19.46 19.42 2.44
CA ASN A 455 19.83 20.45 3.41
C ASN A 455 18.96 20.28 4.66
N VAL A 456 19.53 20.42 5.85
CA VAL A 456 18.73 20.61 7.07
C VAL A 456 18.12 22.01 6.99
N PRO A 457 16.78 22.19 7.03
CA PRO A 457 16.21 23.52 7.17
C PRO A 457 16.73 24.16 8.45
N GLU A 458 17.30 25.35 8.33
CA GLU A 458 17.87 26.09 9.47
C GLU A 458 16.72 26.50 10.41
N ARG A 459 16.38 25.66 11.40
CA ARG A 459 15.18 25.93 12.22
C ARG A 459 15.31 25.67 13.73
N TRP A 460 16.19 24.77 14.22
CA TRP A 460 16.24 24.44 15.66
C TRP A 460 17.64 24.09 16.21
N SER A 461 18.11 24.83 17.21
CA SER A 461 19.32 24.48 18.00
C SER A 461 19.10 23.22 18.85
N LYS A 462 20.18 22.47 19.15
CA LYS A 462 20.20 21.25 20.01
C LYS A 462 19.33 21.37 21.28
N GLN A 463 19.30 22.55 21.91
CA GLN A 463 18.47 22.86 23.09
C GLN A 463 16.96 22.70 22.89
N ARG A 464 16.44 22.91 21.67
CA ARG A 464 15.01 22.82 21.38
C ARG A 464 14.56 21.39 21.07
N LEU A 465 15.48 20.54 20.61
CA LEU A 465 15.24 19.11 20.40
C LEU A 465 15.08 18.34 21.74
N ASP A 466 15.70 18.85 22.81
CA ASP A 466 15.70 18.21 24.14
C ASP A 466 14.53 18.64 25.06
N GLN A 467 13.61 19.50 24.61
CA GLN A 467 12.47 19.88 25.46
C GLN A 467 11.46 18.72 25.58
N LYS A 468 11.57 17.96 26.67
CA LYS A 468 10.57 16.98 27.09
C LYS A 468 9.20 17.65 27.26
N PRO A 469 8.10 17.04 26.79
CA PRO A 469 6.78 17.66 26.81
C PRO A 469 6.37 18.08 28.22
N ARG A 470 5.82 19.30 28.35
CA ARG A 470 5.11 19.73 29.55
C ARG A 470 3.92 18.80 29.74
N VAL A 471 4.02 17.86 30.67
CA VAL A 471 2.88 17.08 31.15
C VAL A 471 1.85 18.08 31.66
N VAL A 472 0.74 18.22 30.92
CA VAL A 472 -0.43 18.94 31.39
C VAL A 472 -0.95 18.16 32.59
N LYS A 473 -0.61 18.62 33.79
CA LYS A 473 -1.14 18.05 35.04
C LYS A 473 -2.64 18.35 35.08
N VAL A 474 -3.45 17.42 34.59
CA VAL A 474 -4.90 17.43 34.81
C VAL A 474 -5.13 17.13 36.29
N LYS A 475 -5.50 18.17 37.04
CA LYS A 475 -5.85 18.06 38.46
C LYS A 475 -7.21 17.38 38.55
N ARG A 476 -7.24 16.05 38.75
CA ARG A 476 -8.47 15.32 39.07
C ARG A 476 -8.95 15.77 40.46
N THR A 477 -10.05 16.50 40.51
CA THR A 477 -10.85 16.72 41.72
C THR A 477 -11.69 15.46 41.95
N GLY A 478 -11.09 14.44 42.56
CA GLY A 478 -11.76 13.23 43.03
C GLY A 478 -11.57 13.12 44.53
N GLY A 479 -12.66 12.92 45.25
CA GLY A 479 -12.77 13.14 46.69
C GLY A 479 -11.81 12.32 47.56
N GLY A 480 -11.51 12.89 48.72
CA GLY A 480 -10.79 12.25 49.80
C GLY A 480 -11.28 12.82 51.12
N LEU A 481 -12.24 12.12 51.70
CA LEU A 481 -12.74 12.30 53.06
C LEU A 481 -11.58 12.39 54.07
N GLY A 482 -11.68 13.34 54.99
CA GLY A 482 -11.06 13.27 56.30
C GLY A 482 -9.68 13.90 56.42
N LYS A 483 -9.60 15.03 57.12
CA LYS A 483 -9.32 14.99 58.56
C LYS A 483 -9.44 16.40 59.14
N SER A 484 -10.18 16.44 60.25
CA SER A 484 -10.26 17.51 61.24
C SER A 484 -8.91 18.17 61.50
N GLY A 485 -8.85 19.48 61.28
CA GLY A 485 -7.75 20.34 61.69
C GLY A 485 -8.33 21.62 62.27
N THR A 486 -8.42 21.65 63.59
CA THR A 486 -8.81 22.76 64.47
C THR A 486 -8.15 24.08 64.05
N VAL A 487 -8.95 25.11 63.76
CA VAL A 487 -8.48 26.51 63.64
C VAL A 487 -8.74 27.25 64.96
N PRO A 488 -7.79 28.06 65.48
CA PRO A 488 -7.79 28.58 66.85
C PRO A 488 -8.71 29.83 67.05
N PRO A 489 -8.91 30.27 68.30
CA PRO A 489 -9.98 31.20 68.68
C PRO A 489 -9.70 32.68 68.32
N PRO A 490 -10.74 33.54 68.35
CA PRO A 490 -10.67 34.92 67.86
C PRO A 490 -9.77 35.80 68.74
N LYS A 491 -8.90 36.58 68.08
CA LYS A 491 -8.12 37.64 68.73
C LYS A 491 -9.05 38.81 69.06
N LYS A 492 -9.09 39.15 70.35
CA LYS A 492 -9.74 40.33 70.91
C LYS A 492 -9.17 41.62 70.33
N THR A 493 -10.09 42.56 70.17
CA THR A 493 -9.94 44.00 70.04
C THR A 493 -8.86 44.61 70.96
N VAL A 494 -8.09 45.52 70.37
CA VAL A 494 -7.88 46.88 70.88
C VAL A 494 -8.32 47.83 69.80
#